data_AF-A0A921FZC4-F1
#
_entry.id   AF-A0A921FZC4-F1
#
_cell.length_a   1.000
_cell.length_b   1.000
_cell.length_c   1.000
_cell.angle_alpha   90.00
_cell.angle_beta   90.00
_cell.angle_gamma   90.00
#
_symmetry.space_group_name_H-M   'P 1'
#
loop_
_entity.id
_entity.type
_entity.pdbx_description
1 polymer ?
#
loop_
_entity_poly.entity_id
_entity_poly.type
_entity_poly.pdbx_seq_one_letter_code
_entity_poly.pdbx_strand_id
1 'polypeptide(L)'
;KTEEVTVPDGIAHFLEHKMFEKEDGDVFQKFSVNGASANAFTSFTRTAYLFSATDKLYDNTEILLNFVQEPYFTEKTVDKEKGIIAQEITMYDDQPDWRLYFGTIENLYHEHPVKIDIAGTVASIQDITADYLYECYETFYHPSNMVLFVVGAVDPAEMMAFIKKNQDAKTFDDPAEIVRSFPTEADTVALTDRTLAMDISKPKFNMGLKCNKTDIEGEEMLIQELSAGLVLDILFGRSSDFFTEAYNDGLIDESFSYDFTMENGFGFAMIGSDTEQPEQLEKEIRTTIQNAVKTWPITDLELNRMRKKKIGQFMRSLNSPEFIANQFTRYTFNNMNLFDVVPTLEKLTLEDLKDAFHTFSDESGHTVYSIVPAEKAQ
;
A
#
# COMPACT_ATOMS: atom_id res chain seq x y z
N LYS A 1 10.36 26.22 4.26
CA LYS A 1 9.35 27.30 4.09
C LYS A 1 8.60 27.48 5.41
N THR A 2 7.97 28.63 5.67
CA THR A 2 7.24 28.88 6.94
C THR A 2 5.73 28.72 6.82
N GLU A 3 5.21 28.56 5.60
CA GLU A 3 3.79 28.33 5.31
C GLU A 3 3.60 26.93 4.75
N GLU A 4 2.45 26.33 5.07
CA GLU A 4 2.03 25.05 4.51
C GLU A 4 1.79 25.19 3.00
N VAL A 5 2.23 24.20 2.23
CA VAL A 5 2.02 24.16 0.78
C VAL A 5 1.16 22.94 0.46
N THR A 6 0.03 23.18 -0.18
CA THR A 6 -0.80 22.12 -0.79
C THR A 6 -0.47 22.02 -2.26
N VAL A 7 -0.25 20.80 -2.73
CA VAL A 7 0.01 20.47 -4.13
C VAL A 7 -1.12 19.61 -4.67
N PRO A 8 -1.36 19.59 -6.00
CA PRO A 8 -2.44 18.78 -6.56
C PRO A 8 -2.23 17.28 -6.30
N ASP A 9 -3.33 16.56 -6.04
CA ASP A 9 -3.31 15.11 -5.90
C ASP A 9 -2.80 14.42 -7.17
N GLY A 10 -2.05 13.33 -6.99
CA GLY A 10 -1.39 12.60 -8.07
C GLY A 10 0.06 13.02 -8.31
N ILE A 11 0.59 14.03 -7.60
CA ILE A 11 1.95 14.55 -7.85
C ILE A 11 3.06 13.51 -7.63
N ALA A 12 2.92 12.61 -6.65
CA ALA A 12 3.91 11.56 -6.38
C ALA A 12 3.96 10.55 -7.54
N HIS A 13 2.79 10.12 -8.01
CA HIS A 13 2.65 9.26 -9.18
C HIS A 13 3.14 9.95 -10.47
N PHE A 14 2.85 11.23 -10.63
CA PHE A 14 3.33 12.02 -11.75
C PHE A 14 4.86 12.11 -11.77
N LEU A 15 5.48 12.35 -10.60
CA LEU A 15 6.94 12.34 -10.46
C LEU A 15 7.53 11.00 -10.88
N GLU A 16 6.92 9.88 -10.46
CA GLU A 16 7.33 8.54 -10.86
C GLU A 16 7.42 8.39 -12.38
N HIS A 17 6.34 8.74 -13.10
CA HIS A 17 6.29 8.71 -14.56
C HIS A 17 7.40 9.57 -15.17
N LYS A 18 7.53 10.81 -14.67
CA LYS A 18 8.45 11.78 -15.26
C LYS A 18 9.91 11.47 -14.99
N MET A 19 10.23 10.68 -13.96
CA MET A 19 11.61 10.48 -13.54
C MET A 19 12.44 9.67 -14.53
N PHE A 20 11.81 8.81 -15.33
CA PHE A 20 12.50 8.01 -16.35
C PHE A 20 12.89 8.79 -17.61
N GLU A 21 12.25 9.92 -17.88
CA GLU A 21 12.57 10.75 -19.05
C GLU A 21 13.70 11.74 -18.71
N LYS A 22 14.78 11.72 -19.50
CA LYS A 22 15.93 12.63 -19.41
C LYS A 22 16.13 13.39 -20.71
N GLU A 23 16.95 14.44 -20.67
CA GLU A 23 17.33 15.19 -21.87
C GLU A 23 18.01 14.30 -22.93
N ASP A 24 18.77 13.30 -22.50
CA ASP A 24 19.50 12.36 -23.36
C ASP A 24 18.71 11.09 -23.73
N GLY A 25 17.45 10.98 -23.31
CA GLY A 25 16.53 9.90 -23.66
C GLY A 25 15.93 9.16 -22.47
N ASP A 26 15.40 7.97 -22.75
CA ASP A 26 14.68 7.13 -21.79
C ASP A 26 15.65 6.22 -21.01
N VAL A 27 15.59 6.29 -19.69
CA VAL A 27 16.41 5.50 -18.76
C VAL A 27 16.13 4.00 -18.87
N PHE A 28 14.92 3.57 -19.23
CA PHE A 28 14.60 2.14 -19.43
C PHE A 28 15.50 1.49 -20.49
N GLN A 29 15.91 2.26 -21.51
CA GLN A 29 16.83 1.77 -22.54
C GLN A 29 18.24 1.54 -21.98
N LYS A 30 18.70 2.38 -21.05
CA LYS A 30 20.01 2.24 -20.40
C LYS A 30 20.09 0.94 -19.59
N PHE A 31 19.04 0.61 -18.83
CA PHE A 31 18.93 -0.68 -18.13
C PHE A 31 18.86 -1.86 -19.10
N SER A 32 18.06 -1.75 -20.16
CA SER A 32 17.87 -2.81 -21.16
C SER A 32 19.17 -3.19 -21.88
N VAL A 33 20.01 -2.20 -22.24
CA VAL A 33 21.34 -2.43 -22.85
C VAL A 33 22.28 -3.20 -21.90
N ASN A 34 22.07 -3.07 -20.60
CA ASN A 34 22.81 -3.79 -19.58
C ASN A 34 22.14 -5.11 -19.15
N GLY A 35 21.04 -5.50 -19.80
CA GLY A 35 20.31 -6.73 -19.46
C GLY A 35 19.57 -6.68 -18.13
N ALA A 36 19.26 -5.48 -17.64
CA ALA A 36 18.48 -5.26 -16.43
C ALA A 36 17.02 -4.97 -16.75
N SER A 37 16.12 -5.40 -15.86
CA SER A 37 14.70 -5.04 -15.87
C SER A 37 14.44 -4.01 -14.79
N ALA A 38 14.14 -2.77 -15.18
CA ALA A 38 13.79 -1.69 -14.27
C ALA A 38 12.27 -1.56 -14.13
N ASN A 39 11.83 -1.05 -12.98
CA ASN A 39 10.43 -0.71 -12.71
C ASN A 39 10.36 0.41 -11.67
N ALA A 40 9.18 1.00 -11.51
CA ALA A 40 8.84 1.84 -10.38
C ALA A 40 7.39 1.59 -9.94
N PHE A 41 7.06 2.09 -8.76
CA PHE A 41 5.68 2.21 -8.31
C PHE A 41 5.57 3.27 -7.24
N THR A 42 4.37 3.82 -7.11
CA THR A 42 3.98 4.71 -6.02
C THR A 42 2.90 4.04 -5.17
N SER A 43 3.04 4.10 -3.85
CA SER A 43 2.01 3.72 -2.87
C SER A 43 1.64 4.92 -2.00
N PHE A 44 0.71 4.75 -1.07
CA PHE A 44 0.21 5.85 -0.22
C PHE A 44 1.30 6.67 0.49
N THR A 45 2.39 6.03 0.92
CA THR A 45 3.43 6.65 1.75
C THR A 45 4.81 6.71 1.11
N ARG A 46 5.01 6.17 -0.11
CA ARG A 46 6.32 6.09 -0.74
C ARG A 46 6.27 5.91 -2.26
N THR A 47 7.34 6.31 -2.92
CA THR A 47 7.65 5.96 -4.31
C THR A 47 8.93 5.13 -4.34
N ALA A 48 8.93 4.03 -5.10
CA ALA A 48 10.06 3.13 -5.22
C ALA A 48 10.52 3.04 -6.67
N TYR A 49 11.84 3.17 -6.89
CA TYR A 49 12.49 2.91 -8.17
C TYR A 49 13.42 1.73 -7.98
N LEU A 50 13.30 0.71 -8.83
CA LEU A 50 14.02 -0.54 -8.65
C LEU A 50 14.48 -1.13 -9.99
N PHE A 51 15.47 -2.02 -9.91
CA PHE A 51 15.82 -2.89 -11.02
C PHE A 51 16.18 -4.30 -10.51
N SER A 52 16.11 -5.27 -11.42
CA SER A 52 16.66 -6.60 -11.25
C SER A 52 17.61 -6.91 -12.40
N ALA A 53 18.73 -7.56 -12.10
CA ALA A 53 19.77 -7.89 -13.07
C ALA A 53 20.57 -9.11 -12.62
N THR A 54 21.19 -9.81 -13.58
CA THR A 54 22.09 -10.95 -13.33
C THR A 54 23.56 -10.63 -13.58
N ASP A 55 23.85 -9.48 -14.20
CA ASP A 55 25.20 -9.00 -14.52
C ASP A 55 25.22 -7.47 -14.52
N LYS A 56 26.41 -6.86 -14.64
CA LYS A 56 26.62 -5.40 -14.68
C LYS A 56 25.95 -4.65 -13.52
N LEU A 57 26.02 -5.24 -12.34
CA LEU A 57 25.31 -4.75 -11.15
C LEU A 57 25.75 -3.33 -10.79
N TYR A 58 27.05 -3.04 -10.89
CA TYR A 58 27.59 -1.70 -10.62
C TYR A 58 27.09 -0.65 -11.62
N ASP A 59 27.10 -0.95 -12.92
CA ASP A 59 26.61 -0.04 -13.96
C ASP A 59 25.12 0.27 -13.78
N ASN A 60 24.30 -0.76 -13.47
CA ASN A 60 22.87 -0.58 -13.24
C ASN A 60 22.58 0.17 -11.93
N THR A 61 23.36 -0.04 -10.88
CA THR A 61 23.27 0.74 -9.63
C THR A 61 23.62 2.22 -9.88
N GLU A 62 24.63 2.50 -10.70
CA GLU A 62 24.96 3.87 -11.09
C GLU A 62 23.83 4.52 -11.90
N ILE A 63 23.23 3.80 -12.86
CA ILE A 63 22.06 4.29 -13.59
C ILE A 63 20.95 4.66 -12.61
N LEU A 64 20.58 3.76 -11.69
CA LEU A 64 19.55 4.00 -10.67
C LEU A 64 19.83 5.26 -9.84
N LEU A 65 21.04 5.36 -9.27
CA LEU A 65 21.45 6.50 -8.45
C LEU A 65 21.43 7.81 -9.24
N ASN A 66 21.89 7.81 -10.48
CA ASN A 66 21.98 9.02 -11.29
C ASN A 66 20.60 9.48 -11.74
N PHE A 67 19.76 8.59 -12.27
CA PHE A 67 18.48 9.03 -12.83
C PHE A 67 17.51 9.51 -11.76
N VAL A 68 17.51 8.90 -10.57
CA VAL A 68 16.65 9.36 -9.47
C VAL A 68 17.13 10.69 -8.89
N GLN A 69 18.42 11.02 -9.03
CA GLN A 69 19.02 12.23 -8.47
C GLN A 69 19.15 13.41 -9.47
N GLU A 70 18.72 13.22 -10.72
CA GLU A 70 18.85 14.21 -11.81
C GLU A 70 17.50 14.41 -12.52
N PRO A 71 16.56 15.18 -11.94
CA PRO A 71 15.23 15.38 -12.51
C PRO A 71 15.27 16.21 -13.80
N TYR A 72 14.38 15.91 -14.74
CA TYR A 72 14.24 16.68 -15.99
C TYR A 72 12.78 16.90 -16.34
N PHE A 73 12.26 18.07 -15.99
CA PHE A 73 10.87 18.44 -16.21
C PHE A 73 10.80 19.70 -17.06
N THR A 74 10.13 19.60 -18.21
CA THR A 74 9.85 20.75 -19.06
C THR A 74 8.34 20.88 -19.21
N GLU A 75 7.83 22.10 -19.40
CA GLU A 75 6.40 22.33 -19.64
C GLU A 75 5.85 21.39 -20.73
N LYS A 76 6.58 21.27 -21.85
CA LYS A 76 6.20 20.40 -22.96
C LYS A 76 6.11 18.91 -22.58
N THR A 77 7.06 18.39 -21.80
CA THR A 77 7.06 16.97 -21.42
C THR A 77 6.04 16.68 -20.33
N VAL A 78 5.80 17.63 -19.43
CA VAL A 78 4.73 17.56 -18.42
C VAL A 78 3.35 17.56 -19.08
N ASP A 79 3.08 18.47 -20.02
CA ASP A 79 1.78 18.52 -20.70
C ASP A 79 1.48 17.27 -21.53
N LYS A 80 2.53 16.65 -22.12
CA LYS A 80 2.39 15.36 -22.78
C LYS A 80 2.00 14.26 -21.77
N GLU A 81 2.65 14.22 -20.62
CA GLU A 81 2.45 13.18 -19.61
C GLU A 81 1.05 13.25 -18.96
N LYS A 82 0.49 14.46 -18.80
CA LYS A 82 -0.91 14.65 -18.35
C LYS A 82 -1.90 13.83 -19.16
N GLY A 83 -1.73 13.76 -20.48
CA GLY A 83 -2.61 12.99 -21.35
C GLY A 83 -2.49 11.47 -21.15
N ILE A 84 -1.28 10.99 -20.84
CA ILE A 84 -1.00 9.57 -20.60
C ILE A 84 -1.61 9.15 -19.26
N ILE A 85 -1.33 9.92 -18.19
CA ILE A 85 -1.88 9.64 -16.85
C ILE A 85 -3.41 9.80 -16.85
N ALA A 86 -3.99 10.75 -17.59
CA ALA A 86 -5.44 10.86 -17.72
C ALA A 86 -6.08 9.60 -18.34
N GLN A 87 -5.43 9.01 -19.34
CA GLN A 87 -5.88 7.74 -19.94
C GLN A 87 -5.74 6.58 -18.96
N GLU A 88 -4.66 6.55 -18.18
CA GLU A 88 -4.44 5.54 -17.15
C GLU A 88 -5.53 5.61 -16.05
N ILE A 89 -5.84 6.80 -15.53
CA ILE A 89 -6.92 7.01 -14.56
C ILE A 89 -8.25 6.49 -15.13
N THR A 90 -8.56 6.83 -16.39
CA THR A 90 -9.79 6.35 -17.05
C THR A 90 -9.79 4.81 -17.18
N MET A 91 -8.63 4.21 -17.44
CA MET A 91 -8.50 2.76 -17.50
C MET A 91 -8.75 2.10 -16.13
N TYR A 92 -8.28 2.69 -15.03
CA TYR A 92 -8.60 2.22 -13.68
C TYR A 92 -10.07 2.44 -13.32
N ASP A 93 -10.68 3.50 -13.85
CA ASP A 93 -12.12 3.76 -13.66
C ASP A 93 -13.00 2.64 -14.25
N ASP A 94 -12.52 2.00 -15.32
CA ASP A 94 -13.16 0.87 -15.97
C ASP A 94 -12.81 -0.49 -15.33
N GLN A 95 -11.92 -0.54 -14.32
CA GLN A 95 -11.53 -1.77 -13.62
C GLN A 95 -12.36 -2.00 -12.35
N PRO A 96 -13.27 -2.99 -12.30
CA PRO A 96 -14.16 -3.17 -11.16
C PRO A 96 -13.44 -3.44 -9.84
N ASP A 97 -12.38 -4.26 -9.85
CA ASP A 97 -11.66 -4.57 -8.61
C ASP A 97 -10.93 -3.35 -8.04
N TRP A 98 -10.43 -2.46 -8.91
CA TRP A 98 -9.83 -1.18 -8.51
C TRP A 98 -10.86 -0.23 -7.92
N ARG A 99 -12.01 -0.06 -8.61
CA ARG A 99 -13.15 0.74 -8.13
C ARG A 99 -13.69 0.22 -6.80
N LEU A 100 -13.73 -1.09 -6.61
CA LEU A 100 -14.16 -1.73 -5.36
C LEU A 100 -13.20 -1.37 -4.21
N TYR A 101 -11.90 -1.53 -4.45
CA TYR A 101 -10.86 -1.27 -3.45
C TYR A 101 -10.83 0.21 -3.04
N PHE A 102 -10.58 1.12 -3.97
CA PHE A 102 -10.52 2.56 -3.67
C PHE A 102 -11.87 3.14 -3.27
N GLY A 103 -12.97 2.64 -3.83
CA GLY A 103 -14.31 3.03 -3.42
C GLY A 103 -14.60 2.68 -1.96
N THR A 104 -14.04 1.57 -1.45
CA THR A 104 -14.12 1.21 -0.03
C THR A 104 -13.29 2.17 0.82
N ILE A 105 -12.05 2.50 0.42
CA ILE A 105 -11.20 3.44 1.15
C ILE A 105 -11.83 4.85 1.18
N GLU A 106 -12.39 5.31 0.07
CA GLU A 106 -13.07 6.60 0.00
C GLU A 106 -14.24 6.70 0.99
N ASN A 107 -14.96 5.60 1.22
CA ASN A 107 -16.01 5.53 2.23
C ASN A 107 -15.47 5.56 3.66
N LEU A 108 -14.29 4.98 3.91
CA LEU A 108 -13.69 4.87 5.25
C LEU A 108 -13.27 6.24 5.80
N TYR A 109 -12.78 7.15 4.96
CA TYR A 109 -12.10 8.37 5.39
C TYR A 109 -12.86 9.64 5.01
N HIS A 110 -13.03 10.55 5.96
CA HIS A 110 -13.70 11.84 5.77
C HIS A 110 -12.80 12.81 5.01
N GLU A 111 -11.61 13.07 5.55
CA GLU A 111 -10.69 14.13 5.10
C GLU A 111 -9.29 13.57 4.79
N HIS A 112 -8.90 12.44 5.39
CA HIS A 112 -7.55 11.90 5.23
C HIS A 112 -7.21 11.61 3.75
N PRO A 113 -6.04 12.07 3.23
CA PRO A 113 -5.70 11.99 1.80
C PRO A 113 -5.68 10.56 1.21
N VAL A 114 -5.52 9.53 2.04
CA VAL A 114 -5.59 8.11 1.63
C VAL A 114 -6.90 7.76 0.91
N LYS A 115 -7.96 8.55 1.10
CA LYS A 115 -9.25 8.40 0.43
C LYS A 115 -9.20 8.65 -1.07
N ILE A 116 -8.14 9.30 -1.55
CA ILE A 116 -7.92 9.67 -2.94
C ILE A 116 -7.03 8.60 -3.58
N ASP A 117 -7.33 8.25 -4.82
CA ASP A 117 -6.47 7.37 -5.61
C ASP A 117 -5.05 7.95 -5.73
N ILE A 118 -4.05 7.08 -5.76
CA ILE A 118 -2.63 7.41 -5.87
C ILE A 118 -2.35 8.26 -7.12
N ALA A 119 -3.03 7.97 -8.23
CA ALA A 119 -2.90 8.74 -9.47
C ALA A 119 -3.62 10.11 -9.42
N GLY A 120 -4.38 10.39 -8.35
CA GLY A 120 -5.23 11.56 -8.23
C GLY A 120 -6.49 11.44 -9.09
N THR A 121 -6.95 12.57 -9.63
CA THR A 121 -8.09 12.63 -10.54
C THR A 121 -7.67 13.28 -11.86
N VAL A 122 -8.43 13.03 -12.93
CA VAL A 122 -8.20 13.73 -14.20
C VAL A 122 -8.17 15.25 -14.02
N ALA A 123 -8.98 15.80 -13.11
CA ALA A 123 -8.99 17.23 -12.79
C ALA A 123 -7.71 17.68 -12.06
N SER A 124 -7.31 16.98 -10.99
CA SER A 124 -6.15 17.38 -10.18
C SER A 124 -4.85 17.34 -10.98
N ILE A 125 -4.67 16.35 -11.87
CA ILE A 125 -3.45 16.24 -12.66
C ILE A 125 -3.31 17.33 -13.74
N GLN A 126 -4.40 17.99 -14.14
CA GLN A 126 -4.29 19.11 -15.10
C GLN A 126 -3.59 20.32 -14.49
N ASP A 127 -3.71 20.52 -13.18
CA ASP A 127 -3.12 21.63 -12.44
C ASP A 127 -1.64 21.40 -12.09
N ILE A 128 -1.13 20.18 -12.31
CA ILE A 128 0.29 19.86 -12.08
C ILE A 128 1.17 20.58 -13.09
N THR A 129 2.21 21.26 -12.62
CA THR A 129 3.18 22.00 -13.43
C THR A 129 4.60 21.48 -13.19
N ALA A 130 5.54 21.82 -14.09
CA ALA A 130 6.95 21.50 -13.89
C ALA A 130 7.48 22.11 -12.57
N ASP A 131 7.04 23.31 -12.21
CA ASP A 131 7.44 23.97 -10.95
C ASP A 131 6.98 23.18 -9.73
N TYR A 132 5.74 22.66 -9.73
CA TYR A 132 5.26 21.79 -8.65
C TYR A 132 6.08 20.50 -8.56
N LEU A 133 6.42 19.89 -9.70
CA LEU A 133 7.25 18.69 -9.73
C LEU A 133 8.65 18.96 -9.16
N TYR A 134 9.29 20.06 -9.56
CA TYR A 134 10.58 20.46 -8.99
C TYR A 134 10.48 20.75 -7.48
N GLU A 135 9.44 21.47 -7.04
CA GLU A 135 9.23 21.76 -5.62
C GLU A 135 9.08 20.50 -4.77
N CYS A 136 8.26 19.53 -5.22
CA CYS A 136 8.11 18.26 -4.52
C CYS A 136 9.38 17.41 -4.58
N TYR A 137 10.06 17.39 -5.73
CA TYR A 137 11.34 16.68 -5.86
C TYR A 137 12.37 17.24 -4.88
N GLU A 138 12.61 18.54 -4.88
CA GLU A 138 13.59 19.20 -4.00
C GLU A 138 13.25 19.03 -2.51
N THR A 139 11.96 18.91 -2.18
CA THR A 139 11.51 18.68 -0.80
C THR A 139 11.68 17.22 -0.36
N PHE A 140 11.30 16.24 -1.20
CA PHE A 140 11.16 14.84 -0.77
C PHE A 140 12.26 13.89 -1.28
N TYR A 141 13.01 14.25 -2.32
CA TYR A 141 14.04 13.39 -2.94
C TYR A 141 15.46 13.70 -2.46
N HIS A 142 15.62 14.53 -1.43
CA HIS A 142 16.90 14.69 -0.76
C HIS A 142 17.36 13.32 -0.19
N PRO A 143 18.64 12.91 -0.35
CA PRO A 143 19.09 11.58 0.07
C PRO A 143 18.85 11.23 1.55
N SER A 144 18.74 12.24 2.43
CA SER A 144 18.41 12.02 3.85
C SER A 144 16.98 11.51 4.09
N ASN A 145 16.09 11.64 3.09
CA ASN A 145 14.72 11.15 3.12
C ASN A 145 14.54 9.86 2.27
N MET A 146 15.64 9.24 1.84
CA MET A 146 15.63 8.07 0.96
C MET A 146 16.37 6.89 1.60
N VAL A 147 16.01 5.68 1.15
CA VAL A 147 16.70 4.44 1.51
C VAL A 147 17.03 3.65 0.25
N LEU A 148 18.27 3.18 0.13
CA LEU A 148 18.69 2.23 -0.91
C LEU A 148 18.92 0.87 -0.26
N PHE A 149 18.26 -0.15 -0.79
CA PHE A 149 18.41 -1.53 -0.34
C PHE A 149 18.79 -2.44 -1.50
N VAL A 150 19.81 -3.27 -1.29
CA VAL A 150 20.33 -4.21 -2.30
C VAL A 150 20.32 -5.61 -1.71
N VAL A 151 19.72 -6.56 -2.44
CA VAL A 151 19.66 -7.97 -2.06
C VAL A 151 19.97 -8.84 -3.27
N GLY A 152 20.83 -9.84 -3.07
CA GLY A 152 21.24 -10.75 -4.12
C GLY A 152 22.70 -11.21 -3.96
N ALA A 153 23.26 -11.73 -5.04
CA ALA A 153 24.65 -12.18 -5.10
C ALA A 153 25.61 -10.99 -5.31
N VAL A 154 25.79 -10.18 -4.27
CA VAL A 154 26.70 -9.02 -4.25
C VAL A 154 27.67 -9.12 -3.08
N ASP A 155 28.89 -8.63 -3.24
CA ASP A 155 29.76 -8.35 -2.08
C ASP A 155 29.29 -7.03 -1.42
N PRO A 156 28.81 -7.07 -0.16
CA PRO A 156 28.25 -5.87 0.46
C PRO A 156 29.29 -4.77 0.69
N ALA A 157 30.56 -5.11 0.91
CA ALA A 157 31.61 -4.14 1.17
C ALA A 157 32.01 -3.42 -0.12
N GLU A 158 32.17 -4.15 -1.23
CA GLU A 158 32.46 -3.58 -2.54
C GLU A 158 31.31 -2.71 -3.06
N MET A 159 30.07 -3.19 -2.97
CA MET A 159 28.89 -2.43 -3.39
C MET A 159 28.71 -1.16 -2.56
N MET A 160 28.90 -1.23 -1.24
CA MET A 160 28.86 -0.04 -0.38
C MET A 160 29.96 0.96 -0.72
N ALA A 161 31.18 0.50 -1.00
CA ALA A 161 32.28 1.37 -1.42
C ALA A 161 31.98 2.07 -2.77
N PHE A 162 31.38 1.34 -3.71
CA PHE A 162 30.92 1.90 -4.99
C PHE A 162 29.86 2.99 -4.80
N ILE A 163 28.82 2.71 -4.02
CA ILE A 163 27.73 3.65 -3.73
C ILE A 163 28.28 4.91 -3.07
N LYS A 164 29.14 4.78 -2.05
CA LYS A 164 29.80 5.92 -1.39
C LYS A 164 30.57 6.78 -2.37
N LYS A 165 31.39 6.16 -3.23
CA LYS A 165 32.15 6.89 -4.25
C LYS A 165 31.23 7.65 -5.22
N ASN A 166 30.09 7.07 -5.63
CA ASN A 166 29.11 7.76 -6.48
C ASN A 166 28.48 8.97 -5.74
N GLN A 167 28.09 8.80 -4.47
CA GLN A 167 27.47 9.87 -3.68
C GLN A 167 28.46 10.98 -3.30
N ASP A 168 29.70 10.64 -2.95
CA ASP A 168 30.78 11.61 -2.63
C ASP A 168 31.20 12.47 -3.84
N ALA A 169 30.91 12.01 -5.07
CA ALA A 169 31.15 12.75 -6.29
C ALA A 169 30.04 13.76 -6.62
N LYS A 170 28.92 13.73 -5.89
CA LYS A 170 27.77 14.61 -6.06
C LYS A 170 27.75 15.68 -4.98
N THR A 171 26.96 16.73 -5.21
CA THR A 171 26.71 17.79 -4.23
C THR A 171 25.24 17.80 -3.90
N PHE A 172 24.94 17.80 -2.61
CA PHE A 172 23.59 17.90 -2.07
C PHE A 172 23.53 19.11 -1.15
N ASP A 173 22.38 19.77 -1.11
CA ASP A 173 22.13 20.82 -0.14
C ASP A 173 22.07 20.23 1.28
N ASP A 174 22.10 21.08 2.30
CA ASP A 174 21.88 20.61 3.67
C ASP A 174 20.45 20.05 3.82
N PRO A 175 20.28 18.92 4.54
CA PRO A 175 18.95 18.33 4.73
C PRO A 175 18.04 19.31 5.45
N ALA A 176 16.87 19.57 4.87
CA ALA A 176 15.81 20.33 5.51
C ALA A 176 14.85 19.37 6.26
N GLU A 177 14.34 19.83 7.40
CA GLU A 177 13.26 19.13 8.10
C GLU A 177 11.96 19.23 7.29
N ILE A 178 11.32 18.08 7.06
CA ILE A 178 10.03 18.00 6.36
C ILE A 178 8.94 17.90 7.42
N VAL A 179 8.18 18.98 7.60
CA VAL A 179 7.00 19.00 8.47
C VAL A 179 5.78 18.66 7.64
N ARG A 180 5.12 17.55 7.96
CA ARG A 180 3.87 17.11 7.33
C ARG A 180 2.68 17.57 8.17
N SER A 181 1.62 18.02 7.49
CA SER A 181 0.37 18.44 8.12
C SER A 181 -0.75 17.59 7.54
N PHE A 182 -1.56 17.00 8.41
CA PHE A 182 -2.69 16.15 8.05
C PHE A 182 -3.96 16.69 8.71
N PRO A 183 -5.13 16.56 8.07
CA PRO A 183 -6.40 16.93 8.68
C PRO A 183 -6.68 16.00 9.87
N THR A 184 -7.44 16.50 10.86
CA THR A 184 -7.99 15.64 11.90
C THR A 184 -9.03 14.71 11.29
N GLU A 185 -8.81 13.41 11.44
CA GLU A 185 -9.68 12.37 10.90
C GLU A 185 -10.54 11.75 12.01
N ALA A 186 -11.82 11.52 11.75
CA ALA A 186 -12.73 10.90 12.72
C ALA A 186 -12.57 9.37 12.74
N ASP A 187 -12.81 8.74 13.89
CA ASP A 187 -12.79 7.27 14.01
C ASP A 187 -13.95 6.59 13.25
N THR A 188 -15.01 7.35 12.94
CA THR A 188 -16.14 6.87 12.15
C THR A 188 -15.85 6.87 10.66
N VAL A 189 -16.61 6.08 9.90
CA VAL A 189 -16.59 6.13 8.43
C VAL A 189 -17.31 7.36 7.88
N ALA A 190 -16.86 7.82 6.71
CA ALA A 190 -17.50 8.92 5.99
C ALA A 190 -18.84 8.50 5.37
N LEU A 191 -18.93 7.26 4.87
CA LEU A 191 -20.14 6.64 4.34
C LEU A 191 -20.25 5.22 4.87
N THR A 192 -21.46 4.80 5.26
CA THR A 192 -21.73 3.44 5.76
C THR A 192 -21.90 2.43 4.64
N ASP A 193 -22.39 2.88 3.49
CA ASP A 193 -22.67 2.04 2.33
C ASP A 193 -22.57 2.86 1.05
N ARG A 194 -22.11 2.21 -0.03
CA ARG A 194 -22.16 2.75 -1.38
C ARG A 194 -22.24 1.61 -2.40
N THR A 195 -23.01 1.81 -3.46
CA THR A 195 -23.12 0.85 -4.57
C THR A 195 -22.81 1.55 -5.89
N LEU A 196 -21.99 0.91 -6.73
CA LEU A 196 -21.66 1.36 -8.07
C LEU A 196 -22.17 0.36 -9.11
N ALA A 197 -22.72 0.87 -10.20
CA ALA A 197 -23.15 0.06 -11.34
C ALA A 197 -22.01 -0.01 -12.38
N MET A 198 -21.60 -1.21 -12.78
CA MET A 198 -20.56 -1.42 -13.81
C MET A 198 -20.91 -2.59 -14.74
N ASP A 199 -20.18 -2.71 -15.86
CA ASP A 199 -20.32 -3.83 -16.79
C ASP A 199 -19.62 -5.09 -16.24
N ILE A 200 -20.29 -5.77 -15.32
CA ILE A 200 -19.85 -7.01 -14.68
C ILE A 200 -20.93 -8.07 -14.74
N SER A 201 -20.53 -9.34 -14.78
CA SER A 201 -21.45 -10.48 -14.82
C SER A 201 -21.93 -10.93 -13.44
N LYS A 202 -21.05 -10.82 -12.43
CA LYS A 202 -21.31 -11.23 -11.04
C LYS A 202 -21.03 -10.05 -10.12
N PRO A 203 -21.94 -9.70 -9.17
CA PRO A 203 -21.70 -8.59 -8.26
C PRO A 203 -20.45 -8.80 -7.40
N LYS A 204 -19.83 -7.69 -7.00
CA LYS A 204 -18.65 -7.64 -6.15
C LYS A 204 -18.98 -6.95 -4.84
N PHE A 205 -18.45 -7.46 -3.74
CA PHE A 205 -18.71 -6.95 -2.40
C PHE A 205 -17.40 -6.78 -1.64
N ASN A 206 -17.28 -5.66 -0.91
CA ASN A 206 -16.20 -5.44 0.04
C ASN A 206 -16.72 -4.72 1.28
N MET A 207 -16.35 -5.23 2.45
CA MET A 207 -16.58 -4.59 3.74
C MET A 207 -15.25 -4.00 4.24
N GLY A 208 -15.21 -2.70 4.44
CA GLY A 208 -14.07 -1.99 5.03
C GLY A 208 -14.27 -1.79 6.53
N LEU A 209 -13.20 -1.97 7.30
CA LEU A 209 -13.17 -1.77 8.76
C LEU A 209 -12.05 -0.78 9.09
N LYS A 210 -12.38 0.43 9.54
CA LYS A 210 -11.41 1.48 9.87
C LYS A 210 -10.67 1.14 11.16
N CYS A 211 -9.35 1.28 11.17
CA CYS A 211 -8.54 1.22 12.39
C CYS A 211 -8.52 2.60 13.07
N ASN A 212 -8.90 2.66 14.34
CA ASN A 212 -8.86 3.89 15.15
C ASN A 212 -7.51 4.09 15.89
N LYS A 213 -6.54 3.19 15.67
CA LYS A 213 -5.18 3.30 16.21
C LYS A 213 -4.21 3.50 15.05
N THR A 214 -3.84 4.74 14.77
CA THR A 214 -3.09 5.12 13.56
C THR A 214 -1.77 5.82 13.83
N ASP A 215 -1.64 6.49 14.99
CA ASP A 215 -0.47 7.28 15.36
C ASP A 215 0.58 6.42 16.10
N ILE A 216 0.99 5.33 15.46
CA ILE A 216 2.00 4.40 15.99
C ILE A 216 3.03 4.08 14.91
N GLU A 217 4.18 3.58 15.34
CA GLU A 217 5.30 3.17 14.48
C GLU A 217 6.16 2.10 15.20
N GLY A 218 7.13 1.54 14.49
CA GLY A 218 8.09 0.59 15.05
C GLY A 218 7.45 -0.67 15.65
N GLU A 219 7.95 -1.10 16.81
CA GLU A 219 7.51 -2.35 17.45
C GLU A 219 5.99 -2.36 17.72
N GLU A 220 5.41 -1.22 18.08
CA GLU A 220 3.98 -1.12 18.37
C GLU A 220 3.13 -1.33 17.11
N MET A 221 3.51 -0.70 15.98
CA MET A 221 2.85 -0.93 14.68
C MET A 221 3.01 -2.39 14.25
N LEU A 222 4.19 -2.98 14.44
CA LEU A 222 4.45 -4.36 14.06
C LEU A 222 3.57 -5.34 14.85
N ILE A 223 3.41 -5.13 16.16
CA ILE A 223 2.51 -5.92 17.02
C ILE A 223 1.07 -5.75 16.54
N GLN A 224 0.62 -4.52 16.29
CA GLN A 224 -0.73 -4.22 15.83
C GLN A 224 -1.05 -4.92 14.50
N GLU A 225 -0.20 -4.75 13.48
CA GLU A 225 -0.39 -5.33 12.14
C GLU A 225 -0.43 -6.86 12.17
N LEU A 226 0.54 -7.50 12.84
CA LEU A 226 0.61 -8.95 12.90
C LEU A 226 -0.57 -9.53 13.69
N SER A 227 -0.98 -8.87 14.77
CA SER A 227 -2.11 -9.28 15.60
C SER A 227 -3.43 -9.16 14.85
N ALA A 228 -3.69 -8.02 14.19
CA ALA A 228 -4.87 -7.82 13.36
C ALA A 228 -4.95 -8.87 12.23
N GLY A 229 -3.83 -9.08 11.52
CA GLY A 229 -3.76 -10.09 10.45
C GLY A 229 -3.96 -11.52 10.94
N LEU A 230 -3.52 -11.86 12.16
CA LEU A 230 -3.79 -13.16 12.77
C LEU A 230 -5.27 -13.31 13.15
N VAL A 231 -5.89 -12.29 13.71
CA VAL A 231 -7.32 -12.31 14.05
C VAL A 231 -8.17 -12.54 12.80
N LEU A 232 -7.92 -11.78 11.72
CA LEU A 232 -8.63 -11.99 10.45
C LEU A 232 -8.42 -13.40 9.89
N ASP A 233 -7.21 -13.95 9.98
CA ASP A 233 -6.92 -15.32 9.52
C ASP A 233 -7.64 -16.40 10.34
N ILE A 234 -7.86 -16.16 11.64
CA ILE A 234 -8.64 -17.06 12.50
C ILE A 234 -10.13 -16.97 12.18
N LEU A 235 -10.65 -15.75 12.03
CA LEU A 235 -12.09 -15.51 11.84
C LEU A 235 -12.56 -15.85 10.42
N PHE A 236 -11.76 -15.56 9.40
CA PHE A 236 -12.18 -15.61 7.99
C PHE A 236 -11.32 -16.53 7.12
N GLY A 237 -10.17 -17.01 7.61
CA GLY A 237 -9.29 -17.85 6.82
C GLY A 237 -9.90 -19.20 6.44
N ARG A 238 -9.29 -19.89 5.46
CA ARG A 238 -9.78 -21.17 4.91
C ARG A 238 -10.06 -22.29 5.92
N SER A 239 -9.52 -22.18 7.13
CA SER A 239 -9.72 -23.14 8.23
C SER A 239 -10.70 -22.66 9.31
N SER A 240 -11.40 -21.55 9.05
CA SER A 240 -12.44 -21.00 9.92
C SER A 240 -13.80 -21.65 9.63
N ASP A 241 -14.67 -21.63 10.63
CA ASP A 241 -16.05 -22.06 10.47
C ASP A 241 -16.78 -21.14 9.48
N PHE A 242 -16.55 -19.82 9.57
CA PHE A 242 -17.10 -18.83 8.62
C PHE A 242 -16.79 -19.21 7.17
N PHE A 243 -15.52 -19.45 6.82
CA PHE A 243 -15.16 -19.76 5.44
C PHE A 243 -15.85 -21.04 4.96
N THR A 244 -15.92 -22.05 5.82
CA THR A 244 -16.53 -23.34 5.48
C THR A 244 -18.03 -23.18 5.23
N GLU A 245 -18.73 -22.48 6.11
CA GLU A 245 -20.17 -22.24 6.01
C GLU A 245 -20.50 -21.34 4.82
N ALA A 246 -19.86 -20.18 4.72
CA ALA A 246 -20.10 -19.22 3.64
C ALA A 246 -19.78 -19.82 2.25
N TYR A 247 -18.76 -20.67 2.15
CA TYR A 247 -18.44 -21.36 0.90
C TYR A 247 -19.49 -22.43 0.55
N ASN A 248 -19.94 -23.22 1.53
CA ASN A 248 -20.97 -24.24 1.30
C ASN A 248 -22.33 -23.62 0.93
N ASP A 249 -22.64 -22.46 1.49
CA ASP A 249 -23.86 -21.69 1.20
C ASP A 249 -23.75 -20.88 -0.11
N GLY A 250 -22.59 -20.90 -0.77
CA GLY A 250 -22.35 -20.20 -2.04
C GLY A 250 -22.29 -18.67 -1.90
N LEU A 251 -22.03 -18.17 -0.69
CA LEU A 251 -21.86 -16.74 -0.41
C LEU A 251 -20.50 -16.21 -0.86
N ILE A 252 -19.48 -17.06 -0.86
CA ILE A 252 -18.11 -16.73 -1.24
C ILE A 252 -17.56 -17.75 -2.25
N ASP A 253 -16.52 -17.37 -2.99
CA ASP A 253 -15.79 -18.27 -3.90
C ASP A 253 -14.27 -18.05 -3.81
N GLU A 254 -13.52 -18.40 -4.86
CA GLU A 254 -12.07 -18.22 -4.91
C GLU A 254 -11.61 -16.76 -4.86
N SER A 255 -12.49 -15.81 -5.16
CA SER A 255 -12.25 -14.37 -5.03
C SER A 255 -12.25 -13.88 -3.57
N PHE A 256 -12.72 -14.72 -2.62
CA PHE A 256 -12.78 -14.32 -1.22
C PHE A 256 -11.40 -13.97 -0.69
N SER A 257 -11.29 -12.75 -0.16
CA SER A 257 -10.05 -12.22 0.38
C SER A 257 -10.32 -11.39 1.62
N TYR A 258 -9.30 -11.31 2.46
CA TYR A 258 -9.24 -10.42 3.60
C TYR A 258 -7.81 -9.97 3.81
N ASP A 259 -7.64 -8.74 4.25
CA ASP A 259 -6.33 -8.18 4.57
C ASP A 259 -6.45 -7.09 5.64
N PHE A 260 -5.34 -6.79 6.30
CA PHE A 260 -5.20 -5.64 7.18
C PHE A 260 -3.98 -4.84 6.72
N THR A 261 -4.19 -3.57 6.40
CA THR A 261 -3.16 -2.65 5.94
C THR A 261 -3.02 -1.51 6.95
N MET A 262 -1.77 -1.14 7.24
CA MET A 262 -1.47 -0.03 8.13
C MET A 262 -0.17 0.67 7.73
N GLU A 263 -0.19 1.99 7.88
CA GLU A 263 0.98 2.87 7.83
C GLU A 263 0.80 3.93 8.93
N ASN A 264 1.82 4.76 9.18
CA ASN A 264 1.65 5.87 10.11
C ASN A 264 0.57 6.84 9.59
N GLY A 265 -0.45 7.11 10.42
CA GLY A 265 -1.56 8.02 10.11
C GLY A 265 -2.82 7.34 9.57
N PHE A 266 -2.78 6.08 9.13
CA PHE A 266 -3.98 5.36 8.73
C PHE A 266 -3.85 3.82 8.83
N GLY A 267 -4.98 3.14 9.04
CA GLY A 267 -5.05 1.68 8.91
C GLY A 267 -6.49 1.21 8.70
N PHE A 268 -6.65 0.06 8.06
CA PHE A 268 -7.95 -0.55 7.81
C PHE A 268 -7.83 -2.04 7.50
N ALA A 269 -8.90 -2.79 7.75
CA ALA A 269 -9.12 -4.12 7.20
C ALA A 269 -10.12 -4.08 6.05
N MET A 270 -10.00 -5.04 5.14
CA MET A 270 -10.97 -5.30 4.09
C MET A 270 -11.32 -6.78 4.06
N ILE A 271 -12.60 -7.09 3.81
CA ILE A 271 -13.12 -8.45 3.68
C ILE A 271 -14.12 -8.44 2.52
N GLY A 272 -13.85 -9.21 1.47
CA GLY A 272 -14.64 -9.12 0.23
C GLY A 272 -14.65 -10.40 -0.59
N SER A 273 -15.64 -10.50 -1.48
CA SER A 273 -15.81 -11.57 -2.47
C SER A 273 -16.71 -11.11 -3.60
N ASP A 274 -16.57 -11.74 -4.76
CA ASP A 274 -17.63 -11.77 -5.76
C ASP A 274 -18.78 -12.65 -5.25
N THR A 275 -20.00 -12.10 -5.20
CA THR A 275 -21.16 -12.79 -4.63
C THR A 275 -22.47 -12.33 -5.26
N GLU A 276 -23.41 -13.26 -5.48
CA GLU A 276 -24.77 -12.91 -5.88
C GLU A 276 -25.65 -12.48 -4.69
N GLN A 277 -25.15 -12.63 -3.46
CA GLN A 277 -25.89 -12.41 -2.22
C GLN A 277 -25.13 -11.46 -1.28
N PRO A 278 -24.82 -10.22 -1.69
CA PRO A 278 -23.98 -9.29 -0.92
C PRO A 278 -24.56 -8.98 0.47
N GLU A 279 -25.88 -8.78 0.58
CA GLU A 279 -26.55 -8.49 1.86
C GLU A 279 -26.42 -9.67 2.86
N GLN A 280 -26.53 -10.90 2.37
CA GLN A 280 -26.39 -12.09 3.21
C GLN A 280 -24.93 -12.27 3.63
N LEU A 281 -23.98 -12.05 2.72
CA LEU A 281 -22.55 -12.10 3.05
C LEU A 281 -22.17 -11.03 4.09
N GLU A 282 -22.64 -9.79 3.93
CA GLU A 282 -22.44 -8.71 4.91
C GLU A 282 -22.93 -9.14 6.30
N LYS A 283 -24.15 -9.69 6.36
CA LYS A 283 -24.75 -10.12 7.61
C LYS A 283 -23.93 -11.20 8.30
N GLU A 284 -23.42 -12.19 7.55
CA GLU A 284 -22.56 -13.25 8.12
C GLU A 284 -21.24 -12.65 8.64
N ILE A 285 -20.58 -11.78 7.87
CA ILE A 285 -19.33 -11.12 8.30
C ILE A 285 -19.56 -10.31 9.59
N ARG A 286 -20.59 -9.47 9.62
CA ARG A 286 -20.95 -8.69 10.81
C ARG A 286 -21.25 -9.58 12.01
N THR A 287 -21.98 -10.68 11.79
CA THR A 287 -22.30 -11.63 12.86
C THR A 287 -21.04 -12.27 13.42
N THR A 288 -20.09 -12.67 12.57
CA THR A 288 -18.78 -13.20 12.98
C THR A 288 -18.00 -12.18 13.82
N ILE A 289 -17.93 -10.92 13.38
CA ILE A 289 -17.24 -9.85 14.12
C ILE A 289 -17.93 -9.61 15.48
N GLN A 290 -19.26 -9.43 15.50
CA GLN A 290 -20.02 -9.18 16.72
C GLN A 290 -19.90 -10.34 17.72
N ASN A 291 -19.91 -11.58 17.25
CA ASN A 291 -19.70 -12.75 18.11
C ASN A 291 -18.29 -12.73 18.68
N ALA A 292 -17.28 -12.37 17.88
CA ALA A 292 -15.91 -12.22 18.35
C ALA A 292 -15.77 -11.13 19.43
N VAL A 293 -16.45 -9.99 19.26
CA VAL A 293 -16.51 -8.93 20.29
C VAL A 293 -17.16 -9.42 21.58
N LYS A 294 -18.28 -10.16 21.48
CA LYS A 294 -19.09 -10.58 22.64
C LYS A 294 -18.44 -11.70 23.45
N THR A 295 -17.88 -12.70 22.79
CA THR A 295 -17.46 -13.95 23.46
C THR A 295 -15.99 -14.29 23.28
N TRP A 296 -15.26 -13.58 22.43
CA TRP A 296 -13.86 -13.84 22.08
C TRP A 296 -13.54 -15.33 21.82
N PRO A 297 -13.68 -15.81 20.57
CA PRO A 297 -13.53 -17.23 20.25
C PRO A 297 -12.07 -17.72 20.28
N ILE A 298 -11.10 -16.80 20.29
CA ILE A 298 -9.70 -17.13 20.01
C ILE A 298 -9.00 -17.68 21.26
N THR A 299 -8.56 -18.93 21.14
CA THR A 299 -7.83 -19.68 22.16
C THR A 299 -6.32 -19.70 21.90
N ASP A 300 -5.54 -20.05 22.92
CA ASP A 300 -4.10 -20.31 22.76
C ASP A 300 -3.81 -21.36 21.68
N LEU A 301 -4.69 -22.35 21.50
CA LEU A 301 -4.53 -23.37 20.48
C LEU A 301 -4.58 -22.76 19.08
N GLU A 302 -5.53 -21.86 18.83
CA GLU A 302 -5.70 -21.18 17.54
C GLU A 302 -4.58 -20.18 17.29
N LEU A 303 -4.21 -19.39 18.30
CA LEU A 303 -3.06 -18.49 18.22
C LEU A 303 -1.78 -19.26 17.86
N ASN A 304 -1.48 -20.35 18.57
CA ASN A 304 -0.31 -21.18 18.27
C ASN A 304 -0.36 -21.78 16.85
N ARG A 305 -1.53 -22.20 16.38
CA ARG A 305 -1.73 -22.75 15.03
C ARG A 305 -1.48 -21.69 13.96
N MET A 306 -2.10 -20.51 14.09
CA MET A 306 -1.97 -19.42 13.11
C MET A 306 -0.59 -18.78 13.13
N ARG A 307 0.03 -18.63 14.32
CA ARG A 307 1.42 -18.20 14.44
C ARG A 307 2.36 -19.08 13.62
N LYS A 308 2.25 -20.42 13.75
CA LYS A 308 3.06 -21.37 12.96
C LYS A 308 2.81 -21.22 11.46
N LYS A 309 1.55 -21.03 11.04
CA LYS A 309 1.18 -20.79 9.64
C LYS A 309 1.82 -19.49 9.11
N LYS A 310 1.71 -18.38 9.84
CA LYS A 310 2.27 -17.07 9.46
C LYS A 310 3.80 -17.08 9.43
N ILE A 311 4.46 -17.68 10.42
CA ILE A 311 5.93 -17.88 10.39
C ILE A 311 6.31 -18.68 9.14
N GLY A 312 5.62 -19.79 8.85
CA GLY A 312 5.89 -20.59 7.67
C GLY A 312 5.67 -19.85 6.35
N GLN A 313 4.64 -18.99 6.26
CA GLN A 313 4.40 -18.11 5.12
C GLN A 313 5.53 -17.09 4.96
N PHE A 314 5.87 -16.38 6.02
CA PHE A 314 6.94 -15.39 6.03
C PHE A 314 8.28 -15.98 5.60
N MET A 315 8.67 -17.14 6.15
CA MET A 315 9.92 -17.83 5.77
C MET A 315 9.94 -18.21 4.29
N ARG A 316 8.79 -18.55 3.69
CA ARG A 316 8.73 -18.81 2.24
C ARG A 316 8.90 -17.53 1.43
N SER A 317 8.32 -16.42 1.88
CA SER A 317 8.45 -15.12 1.22
C SER A 317 9.90 -14.62 1.18
N LEU A 318 10.71 -14.96 2.19
CA LEU A 318 12.15 -14.68 2.20
C LEU A 318 12.96 -15.42 1.12
N ASN A 319 12.37 -16.34 0.36
CA ASN A 319 13.01 -16.91 -0.84
C ASN A 319 12.90 -16.00 -2.07
N SER A 320 12.19 -14.87 -1.97
CA SER A 320 12.05 -13.89 -3.05
C SER A 320 12.87 -12.63 -2.74
N PRO A 321 13.94 -12.34 -3.51
CA PRO A 321 14.67 -11.08 -3.40
C PRO A 321 13.78 -9.85 -3.57
N GLU A 322 12.79 -9.93 -4.47
CA GLU A 322 11.82 -8.86 -4.72
C GLU A 322 10.96 -8.59 -3.48
N PHE A 323 10.44 -9.64 -2.83
CA PHE A 323 9.71 -9.50 -1.58
C PHE A 323 10.57 -8.82 -0.51
N ILE A 324 11.81 -9.29 -0.33
CA ILE A 324 12.73 -8.72 0.68
C ILE A 324 12.96 -7.23 0.39
N ALA A 325 13.26 -6.86 -0.86
CA ALA A 325 13.53 -5.47 -1.23
C ALA A 325 12.32 -4.54 -0.99
N ASN A 326 11.13 -4.98 -1.38
CA ASN A 326 9.90 -4.20 -1.23
C ASN A 326 9.46 -4.06 0.23
N GLN A 327 9.64 -5.11 1.04
CA GLN A 327 9.26 -5.07 2.45
C GLN A 327 10.28 -4.33 3.31
N PHE A 328 11.59 -4.54 3.10
CA PHE A 328 12.61 -3.91 3.93
C PHE A 328 12.51 -2.38 3.92
N THR A 329 12.26 -1.81 2.74
CA THR A 329 12.09 -0.36 2.57
C THR A 329 10.84 0.16 3.29
N ARG A 330 9.71 -0.58 3.24
CA ARG A 330 8.46 -0.23 3.93
C ARG A 330 8.66 -0.20 5.44
N TYR A 331 9.28 -1.26 5.96
CA TYR A 331 9.54 -1.41 7.38
C TYR A 331 10.43 -0.27 7.87
N THR A 332 11.49 0.05 7.13
CA THR A 332 12.40 1.16 7.45
C THR A 332 11.65 2.49 7.58
N PHE A 333 10.76 2.83 6.64
CA PHE A 333 10.01 4.10 6.70
C PHE A 333 9.00 4.18 7.84
N ASN A 334 8.56 3.03 8.37
CA ASN A 334 7.69 2.96 9.56
C ASN A 334 8.46 2.66 10.85
N ASN A 335 9.79 2.85 10.86
CA ASN A 335 10.66 2.55 12.01
C ASN A 335 10.58 1.08 12.49
N MET A 336 10.12 0.18 11.63
CA MET A 336 10.05 -1.26 11.85
C MET A 336 11.28 -1.97 11.27
N ASN A 337 11.46 -3.24 11.62
CA ASN A 337 12.51 -4.08 11.07
C ASN A 337 11.95 -5.43 10.60
N LEU A 338 12.25 -5.80 9.35
CA LEU A 338 11.80 -7.05 8.74
C LEU A 338 12.24 -8.28 9.55
N PHE A 339 13.41 -8.22 10.19
CA PHE A 339 13.93 -9.34 10.99
C PHE A 339 13.21 -9.54 12.32
N ASP A 340 12.44 -8.54 12.78
CA ASP A 340 11.68 -8.64 14.03
C ASP A 340 10.33 -9.32 13.83
N VAL A 341 9.89 -9.58 12.59
CA VAL A 341 8.61 -10.24 12.31
C VAL A 341 8.46 -11.58 13.02
N VAL A 342 9.46 -12.48 12.93
CA VAL A 342 9.39 -13.80 13.57
C VAL A 342 9.49 -13.69 15.10
N PRO A 343 10.48 -12.98 15.68
CA PRO A 343 10.53 -12.75 17.12
C PRO A 343 9.25 -12.14 17.70
N THR A 344 8.63 -11.19 17.00
CA THR A 344 7.36 -10.58 17.43
C THR A 344 6.24 -11.60 17.37
N LEU A 345 6.06 -12.32 16.25
CA LEU A 345 5.07 -13.39 16.14
C LEU A 345 5.18 -14.42 17.27
N GLU A 346 6.40 -14.82 17.64
CA GLU A 346 6.66 -15.77 18.74
C GLU A 346 6.22 -15.27 20.11
N LYS A 347 6.24 -13.95 20.33
CA LYS A 347 5.90 -13.32 21.61
C LYS A 347 4.43 -12.88 21.71
N LEU A 348 3.72 -12.76 20.59
CA LEU A 348 2.32 -12.32 20.59
C LEU A 348 1.46 -13.14 21.55
N THR A 349 0.64 -12.44 22.31
CA THR A 349 -0.28 -12.98 23.31
C THR A 349 -1.72 -12.88 22.83
N LEU A 350 -2.65 -13.53 23.53
CA LEU A 350 -4.09 -13.38 23.25
C LEU A 350 -4.59 -11.95 23.51
N GLU A 351 -3.97 -11.23 24.45
CA GLU A 351 -4.33 -9.84 24.74
C GLU A 351 -3.93 -8.93 23.58
N ASP A 352 -2.75 -9.10 23.00
CA ASP A 352 -2.31 -8.33 21.81
C ASP A 352 -3.29 -8.50 20.64
N LEU A 353 -3.75 -9.74 20.40
CA LEU A 353 -4.77 -10.03 19.38
C LEU A 353 -6.10 -9.34 19.69
N LYS A 354 -6.51 -9.34 20.94
CA LYS A 354 -7.77 -8.75 21.37
C LYS A 354 -7.74 -7.23 21.29
N ASP A 355 -6.65 -6.62 21.75
CA ASP A 355 -6.41 -5.19 21.65
C ASP A 355 -6.39 -4.74 20.20
N ALA A 356 -5.65 -5.44 19.34
CA ALA A 356 -5.63 -5.14 17.90
C ALA A 356 -7.03 -5.27 17.28
N PHE A 357 -7.78 -6.33 17.58
CA PHE A 357 -9.15 -6.49 17.09
C PHE A 357 -10.09 -5.38 17.54
N HIS A 358 -9.93 -4.87 18.77
CA HIS A 358 -10.74 -3.75 19.27
C HIS A 358 -10.53 -2.45 18.50
N THR A 359 -9.39 -2.28 17.82
CA THR A 359 -9.13 -1.06 17.04
C THR A 359 -9.96 -0.96 15.75
N PHE A 360 -10.52 -2.06 15.23
CA PHE A 360 -11.28 -2.08 13.97
C PHE A 360 -12.61 -2.84 14.04
N SER A 361 -13.03 -3.28 15.23
CA SER A 361 -14.29 -4.04 15.40
C SER A 361 -15.52 -3.19 15.73
N ASP A 362 -15.35 -1.88 15.97
CA ASP A 362 -16.47 -0.96 16.22
C ASP A 362 -17.29 -0.73 14.93
N GLU A 363 -18.61 -0.91 15.02
CA GLU A 363 -19.51 -0.82 13.87
C GLU A 363 -19.56 0.57 13.23
N SER A 364 -19.28 1.63 13.99
CA SER A 364 -19.20 2.99 13.45
C SER A 364 -18.00 3.20 12.52
N GLY A 365 -17.01 2.32 12.59
CA GLY A 365 -15.85 2.23 11.70
C GLY A 365 -16.07 1.31 10.49
N HIS A 366 -17.28 0.81 10.24
CA HIS A 366 -17.55 -0.15 9.16
C HIS A 366 -18.28 0.47 7.98
N THR A 367 -17.83 0.15 6.76
CA THR A 367 -18.53 0.50 5.52
C THR A 367 -18.69 -0.72 4.62
N VAL A 368 -19.69 -0.70 3.76
CA VAL A 368 -19.79 -1.60 2.60
C VAL A 368 -19.64 -0.82 1.29
N TYR A 369 -18.87 -1.38 0.36
CA TYR A 369 -18.87 -0.97 -1.04
C TYR A 369 -19.22 -2.17 -1.91
N SER A 370 -20.21 -2.00 -2.78
CA SER A 370 -20.60 -3.05 -3.72
C SER A 370 -20.57 -2.56 -5.15
N ILE A 371 -20.23 -3.45 -6.07
CA ILE A 371 -20.39 -3.23 -7.51
C ILE A 371 -21.45 -4.19 -8.00
N VAL A 372 -22.46 -3.68 -8.68
CA VAL A 372 -23.55 -4.46 -9.26
C VAL A 372 -23.53 -4.36 -10.79
N PRO A 373 -24.02 -5.38 -11.50
CA PRO A 373 -24.25 -5.29 -12.93
C PRO A 373 -25.09 -4.06 -13.29
N ALA A 374 -24.72 -3.35 -14.36
CA ALA A 374 -25.40 -2.14 -14.81
C ALA A 374 -26.92 -2.29 -15.02
N GLU A 375 -27.39 -3.50 -15.35
CA GLU A 375 -28.81 -3.81 -15.51
C GLU A 375 -29.58 -3.93 -14.18
N LYS A 376 -28.89 -4.18 -13.05
CA LYS A 376 -29.48 -4.33 -11.71
C LYS A 376 -29.59 -3.02 -10.93
N ALA A 377 -29.12 -1.89 -11.48
CA ALA A 377 -29.08 -0.58 -10.79
C ALA A 377 -30.29 0.34 -11.07
N GLN A 378 -31.37 -0.17 -11.68
CA GLN A 378 -32.62 0.57 -11.95
C GLN A 378 -33.66 0.44 -10.85
#